data_AF-A0A849C1M0-F1
#
_entry.id   AF-A0A849C1M0-F1
#
_cell.length_a   1.000
_cell.length_b   1.000
_cell.length_c   1.000
_cell.angle_alpha   90.00
_cell.angle_beta   90.00
_cell.angle_gamma   90.00
#
_symmetry.space_group_name_H-M   'P 1'
#
loop_
_entity.id
_entity.type
_entity.pdbx_description
1 polymer ?
#
loop_
_entity_poly.entity_id
_entity_poly.type
_entity_poly.pdbx_seq_one_letter_code
_entity_poly.pdbx_strand_id
1 'polypeptide(L)' 'MAKLTITMPDELAEAMRDSAAGNVSEYIQRAVRNSLLEEDLRKLAEFDARNSQPELADLFPQEFGE' A
#
# COMPACT_ATOMS: atom_id res chain seq x y z
N MET A 1 -18.57 10.98 5.49
CA MET A 1 -17.09 10.89 5.56
C MET A 1 -16.63 11.39 6.91
N ALA A 2 -15.69 10.69 7.56
CA ALA A 2 -15.06 11.18 8.78
C ALA A 2 -14.10 12.33 8.44
N LYS A 3 -14.11 13.41 9.23
CA LYS A 3 -13.17 14.51 9.08
C LYS A 3 -11.97 14.27 10.00
N LEU A 4 -10.78 14.23 9.44
CA LEU A 4 -9.53 14.15 10.19
C LEU A 4 -8.79 15.48 10.06
N THR A 5 -8.43 16.06 11.20
CA THR A 5 -7.57 17.26 11.26
C THR A 5 -6.18 16.81 11.71
N ILE A 6 -5.17 17.24 10.98
CA ILE A 6 -3.76 16.93 11.24
C ILE A 6 -2.94 18.22 11.20
N THR A 7 -1.93 18.29 12.05
CA THR A 7 -0.97 19.39 12.11
C THR A 7 0.31 18.96 11.41
N MET A 8 0.89 19.85 10.63
CA MET A 8 2.16 19.62 9.93
C MET A 8 2.92 20.95 9.76
N PRO A 9 4.22 20.90 9.44
CA PRO A 9 5.00 22.10 9.14
C PRO A 9 4.44 22.85 7.93
N ASP A 10 4.53 24.18 7.94
CA ASP A 10 3.98 25.03 6.89
C ASP A 10 4.63 24.75 5.52
N GLU A 11 5.94 24.55 5.49
CA GLU A 11 6.69 24.21 4.26
C GLU A 11 6.13 22.95 3.57
N LEU A 12 5.77 21.93 4.37
CA LEU A 12 5.18 20.70 3.85
C LEU A 12 3.74 20.94 3.35
N ALA A 13 2.98 21.78 4.08
CA ALA A 13 1.62 22.13 3.69
C ALA A 13 1.58 22.89 2.35
N GLU A 14 2.54 23.78 2.11
CA GLU A 14 2.68 24.51 0.84
C GLU A 14 3.04 23.56 -0.30
N ALA A 15 4.10 22.76 -0.16
CA ALA A 15 4.49 21.79 -1.18
C ALA A 15 3.37 20.79 -1.53
N MET A 16 2.61 20.38 -0.52
CA MET A 16 1.46 19.50 -0.70
C MET A 16 0.31 20.19 -1.44
N ARG A 17 0.01 21.47 -1.14
CA ARG A 17 -1.03 22.23 -1.85
C ARG A 17 -0.70 22.38 -3.33
N ASP A 18 0.57 22.67 -3.64
CA ASP A 18 1.04 22.79 -5.02
C ASP A 18 0.88 21.47 -5.79
N SER A 19 1.18 20.35 -5.13
CA SER A 19 1.07 19.01 -5.71
C SER A 19 -0.38 18.53 -5.86
N ALA A 20 -1.28 19.01 -5.00
CA ALA A 20 -2.65 18.50 -4.89
C ALA A 20 -3.63 19.08 -5.92
N ALA A 21 -3.19 20.01 -6.80
CA ALA A 21 -4.00 20.61 -7.87
C ALA A 21 -5.43 21.03 -7.44
N GLY A 22 -5.58 21.48 -6.20
CA GLY A 22 -6.85 21.96 -5.64
C GLY A 22 -7.55 21.04 -4.64
N ASN A 23 -7.19 19.75 -4.52
CA ASN A 23 -7.80 18.85 -3.52
C ASN A 23 -6.77 18.08 -2.69
N VAL A 24 -6.32 18.72 -1.61
CA VAL A 24 -5.35 18.15 -0.65
C VAL A 24 -5.86 16.87 0.02
N SER A 25 -7.14 16.82 0.40
CA SER A 25 -7.70 15.65 1.08
C SER A 25 -7.69 14.40 0.21
N GLU A 26 -8.08 14.54 -1.06
CA GLU A 26 -8.04 13.45 -2.03
C GLU A 26 -6.60 13.02 -2.35
N TYR A 27 -5.70 13.99 -2.49
CA TYR A 27 -4.28 13.73 -2.68
C TYR A 27 -3.69 12.89 -1.54
N ILE A 28 -3.97 13.26 -0.28
CA ILE A 28 -3.54 12.51 0.91
C ILE A 28 -4.16 11.10 0.91
N GLN A 29 -5.45 10.96 0.62
CA GLN A 29 -6.11 9.65 0.60
C GLN A 29 -5.47 8.71 -0.42
N ARG A 30 -5.15 9.21 -1.62
CA ARG A 30 -4.48 8.43 -2.65
C ARG A 30 -3.07 8.02 -2.22
N ALA A 31 -2.30 8.95 -1.65
CA ALA A 31 -0.94 8.67 -1.19
C ALA A 31 -0.92 7.61 -0.07
N VAL A 32 -1.80 7.76 0.93
CA VAL A 32 -1.92 6.80 2.04
C VAL A 32 -2.33 5.43 1.53
N ARG A 33 -3.32 5.35 0.64
CA ARG A 33 -3.76 4.08 0.05
C ARG A 33 -2.62 3.37 -0.68
N ASN A 34 -1.85 4.09 -1.49
CA ASN A 34 -0.74 3.51 -2.22
C ASN A 34 0.35 3.01 -1.26
N SER A 35 0.68 3.79 -0.23
CA SER A 35 1.66 3.38 0.78
C SER A 35 1.24 2.11 1.51
N LEU A 36 -0.05 1.97 1.86
CA LEU A 36 -0.56 0.77 2.51
C LEU A 36 -0.49 -0.45 1.58
N LEU A 37 -0.86 -0.28 0.31
CA LEU A 37 -0.78 -1.35 -0.69
C LEU A 37 0.67 -1.80 -0.92
N GLU A 38 1.61 -0.87 -1.01
CA GLU A 38 3.03 -1.20 -1.17
C GLU A 38 3.60 -1.95 0.05
N GLU A 39 3.20 -1.55 1.26
CA GLU A 39 3.58 -2.25 2.50
C GLU A 39 3.00 -3.66 2.55
N ASP A 40 1.73 -3.83 2.19
CA ASP A 40 1.08 -5.13 2.15
C ASP A 40 1.69 -6.05 1.08
N LEU A 41 1.99 -5.52 -0.11
CA LEU A 41 2.71 -6.27 -1.15
C LEU A 41 4.10 -6.71 -0.69
N ARG A 42 4.81 -5.85 0.04
CA ARG A 42 6.12 -6.21 0.61
C ARG A 42 5.98 -7.34 1.63
N LYS A 43 5.00 -7.25 2.53
CA LYS A 43 4.73 -8.31 3.52
C LYS A 43 4.35 -9.64 2.85
N LEU A 44 3.56 -9.60 1.78
CA LEU A 44 3.22 -10.77 0.98
C LEU A 44 4.46 -11.38 0.33
N ALA A 45 5.31 -10.57 -0.30
CA ALA A 45 6.56 -11.05 -0.88
C ALA A 45 7.51 -11.66 0.17
N GLU A 46 7.57 -11.07 1.38
CA GLU A 46 8.33 -11.65 2.50
C GLU A 46 7.73 -12.95 3.00
N PHE A 47 6.39 -13.05 3.06
CA PHE A 47 5.69 -14.27 3.42
C PHE A 47 5.95 -15.36 2.38
N ASP A 48 5.80 -15.06 1.09
CA ASP A 48 6.09 -15.99 0.00
C ASP A 48 7.55 -16.41 0.03
N ALA A 49 8.51 -15.50 0.19
CA ALA A 49 9.93 -15.86 0.28
C ALA A 49 10.26 -16.78 1.47
N ARG A 50 9.49 -16.68 2.58
CA ARG A 50 9.65 -17.55 3.75
C ARG A 50 8.92 -18.88 3.62
N ASN A 51 7.82 -18.91 2.88
CA ASN A 51 6.92 -20.07 2.76
C ASN A 51 6.94 -20.75 1.39
N SER A 52 7.71 -20.24 0.43
CA SER A 52 8.09 -20.95 -0.80
C SER A 52 9.07 -22.05 -0.44
N GLN A 53 8.54 -23.04 0.29
CA GLN A 53 9.14 -24.35 0.45
C GLN A 53 8.92 -25.09 -0.87
N PRO A 54 9.99 -25.53 -1.55
CA PRO A 54 9.88 -26.40 -2.72
C PRO A 54 9.07 -27.67 -2.43
N GLU A 55 8.97 -28.08 -1.15
CA GLU A 55 8.31 -29.32 -0.74
C GLU A 55 6.76 -29.27 -0.77
N LEU A 56 6.14 -28.09 -0.86
CA LEU A 56 4.68 -27.99 -1.00
C LEU A 56 4.20 -28.16 -2.45
N ALA A 57 5.08 -27.95 -3.44
CA ALA A 57 4.77 -28.15 -4.85
C ALA A 57 4.53 -29.64 -5.18
N ASP A 58 5.22 -30.55 -4.47
CA ASP A 58 5.03 -32.00 -4.60
C ASP A 58 3.78 -32.50 -3.83
N LEU A 59 3.25 -31.71 -2.89
CA LEU A 59 2.11 -32.09 -2.05
C LEU A 59 0.73 -31.74 -2.65
N PHE A 60 0.66 -30.78 -3.59
CA PHE A 60 -0.59 -30.36 -4.23
C PHE A 60 -0.50 -30.26 -5.77
N PRO A 61 -0.28 -31.38 -6.49
CA PRO A 61 -0.07 -31.36 -7.93
C PRO A 61 -1.32 -31.11 -8.80
N GLN A 62 -2.51 -30.82 -8.24
CA GLN A 62 -3.79 -30.93 -8.99
C GLN A 62 -4.83 -29.81 -8.80
N GLU A 63 -4.61 -28.73 -8.05
CA GLU A 63 -5.70 -27.73 -7.82
C GLU A 63 -5.60 -26.45 -8.66
N PHE A 64 -4.65 -26.35 -9.59
CA PHE A 64 -4.55 -25.22 -10.54
C PHE A 64 -4.60 -25.67 -12.00
N GLY A 65 -5.56 -26.54 -12.33
CA GLY A 65 -5.91 -26.90 -13.71
C GLY A 65 -7.27 -26.33 -14.10
N GLU A 66 -7.28 -25.58 -15.21
CA GLU A 66 -8.36 -24.95 -16.01
C GLU A 66 -9.84 -25.30 -15.71
#